data_AF-Q9ALG9-F1
#
_entry.id   AF-Q9ALG9-F1
#
_cell.length_a   1.000
_cell.length_b   1.000
_cell.length_c   1.000
_cell.angle_alpha   90.00
_cell.angle_beta   90.00
_cell.angle_gamma   90.00
#
_symmetry.space_group_name_H-M   'P 1'
#
loop_
_entity.id
_entity.type
_entity.pdbx_description
1 polymer ?
#
loop_
_entity_poly.entity_id
_entity_poly.type
_entity_poly.pdbx_seq_one_letter_code
_entity_poly.pdbx_strand_id
1 'polypeptide(L)'
;VIGRYTDMPAEFPGVEHFHTMRVNMPTGWFYTTEKLRKLCDIWDKHGSGMTNFHGSTGDIILLGTKTENLQPCFDDLSDAGFDLGGSGSALRTPSACVGPARCEWACFDTLDFINDVTQT
;
A
#
# COMPACT_ATOMS: atom_id res chain seq x y z
N VAL A 1 3.93 7.02 4.84
CA VAL A 1 5.23 6.33 5.04
C VAL A 1 5.53 6.22 6.53
N ILE A 2 6.07 5.10 6.99
CA ILE A 2 6.52 4.91 8.39
C ILE A 2 8.04 4.74 8.40
N GLY A 3 8.75 5.71 8.96
CA GLY A 3 10.21 5.65 9.12
C GLY A 3 10.62 4.60 10.14
N ARG A 4 11.67 3.84 9.82
CA ARG A 4 12.28 2.84 10.70
C ARG A 4 13.77 2.73 10.39
N TYR A 5 14.56 2.57 11.45
CA TYR A 5 16.00 2.41 11.42
C TYR A 5 16.39 1.22 12.31
N THR A 6 17.42 0.47 11.95
CA THR A 6 18.03 -0.49 12.88
C THR A 6 18.85 0.24 13.94
N ASP A 7 18.92 -0.34 15.14
CA ASP A 7 19.81 0.07 16.22
C ASP A 7 21.24 -0.46 16.05
N MET A 8 21.50 -1.34 15.07
CA MET A 8 22.80 -1.94 14.78
C MET A 8 23.23 -1.71 13.32
N PRO A 9 23.37 -0.45 12.86
CA PRO A 9 23.65 -0.14 11.45
C PRO A 9 25.02 -0.65 10.96
N ALA A 10 26.00 -0.79 11.86
CA ALA A 10 27.31 -1.36 11.51
C ALA A 10 27.24 -2.87 11.23
N GLU A 11 26.36 -3.61 11.93
CA GLU A 11 26.19 -5.05 11.74
C GLU A 11 25.24 -5.35 10.57
N PHE A 12 24.20 -4.52 10.38
CA PHE A 12 23.19 -4.70 9.35
C PHE A 12 23.01 -3.45 8.46
N PRO A 13 24.05 -3.06 7.69
CA PRO A 13 24.02 -1.82 6.91
C PRO A 13 22.95 -1.83 5.81
N GLY A 14 22.50 -3.00 5.35
CA GLY A 14 21.44 -3.13 4.34
C GLY A 14 20.06 -2.67 4.83
N VAL A 15 19.86 -2.55 6.14
CA VAL A 15 18.59 -2.13 6.76
C VAL A 15 18.75 -0.93 7.70
N GLU A 16 19.85 -0.18 7.56
CA GLU A 16 20.05 1.10 8.27
C GLU A 16 18.81 1.98 8.14
N HIS A 17 18.31 2.13 6.90
CA HIS A 17 16.97 2.65 6.61
C HIS A 17 16.09 1.50 6.13
N PHE A 18 14.93 1.32 6.78
CA PHE A 18 14.00 0.25 6.42
C PHE A 18 12.54 0.71 6.49
N HIS A 19 12.24 1.77 5.72
CA HIS A 19 10.97 2.47 5.79
C HIS A 19 9.84 1.69 5.12
N THR A 20 8.64 1.81 5.68
CA THR A 20 7.42 1.18 5.13
C THR A 20 6.61 2.19 4.33
N MET A 21 6.29 1.88 3.07
CA MET A 21 5.31 2.62 2.29
C MET A 21 3.96 1.91 2.35
N ARG A 22 2.91 2.67 2.66
CA ARG A 22 1.52 2.20 2.62
C ARG A 22 0.95 2.66 1.29
N VAL A 23 0.41 1.74 0.51
CA VAL A 23 -0.19 2.01 -0.79
C VAL A 23 -1.67 1.67 -0.71
N ASN A 24 -2.51 2.60 -1.13
CA ASN A 24 -3.94 2.44 -1.10
C ASN A 24 -4.36 1.27 -2.02
N MET A 25 -5.26 0.41 -1.54
CA MET A 25 -5.75 -0.75 -2.29
C MET A 25 -7.05 -0.44 -3.03
N PRO A 26 -7.37 -1.15 -4.12
CA PRO A 26 -8.73 -1.16 -4.64
C PRO A 26 -9.70 -1.71 -3.60
N THR A 27 -10.90 -1.12 -3.51
CA THR A 27 -11.93 -1.57 -2.58
C THR A 27 -12.26 -3.05 -2.79
N GLY A 28 -12.33 -3.82 -1.70
CA GLY A 28 -12.57 -5.26 -1.74
C GLY A 28 -11.37 -6.10 -2.17
N TRP A 29 -10.18 -5.48 -2.34
CA TRP A 29 -8.93 -6.16 -2.69
C TRP A 29 -9.00 -6.96 -4.00
N PHE A 30 -9.77 -6.47 -4.98
CA PHE A 30 -9.83 -7.07 -6.31
C PHE A 30 -8.68 -6.56 -7.18
N TYR A 31 -7.91 -7.48 -7.75
CA TYR A 31 -6.74 -7.16 -8.57
C TYR A 31 -6.76 -7.89 -9.91
N THR A 32 -6.20 -7.25 -10.93
CA THR A 32 -5.70 -7.94 -12.11
C THR A 32 -4.25 -8.34 -11.90
N THR A 33 -3.82 -9.44 -12.54
CA THR A 33 -2.41 -9.86 -12.46
C THR A 33 -1.47 -8.84 -13.08
N GLU A 34 -1.93 -8.07 -14.07
CA GLU A 34 -1.18 -6.96 -14.67
C GLU A 34 -0.83 -5.88 -13.64
N LYS A 35 -1.82 -5.40 -12.86
CA LYS A 35 -1.59 -4.38 -11.83
C LYS A 35 -0.68 -4.88 -10.71
N LEU A 36 -0.82 -6.14 -10.30
CA LEU A 36 0.07 -6.73 -9.28
C LEU A 36 1.50 -6.87 -9.79
N ARG A 37 1.71 -7.34 -11.02
CA ARG A 37 3.06 -7.43 -11.61
C ARG A 37 3.70 -6.05 -11.72
N LYS A 38 2.95 -5.05 -12.18
CA LYS A 38 3.44 -3.67 -12.27
C LYS A 38 3.85 -3.13 -10.90
N LEU A 39 3.07 -3.40 -9.84
CA LEU A 39 3.42 -3.04 -8.47
C LEU A 39 4.71 -3.73 -8.00
N CYS A 40 4.87 -5.03 -8.29
CA CYS A 40 6.11 -5.76 -8.01
C CYS A 40 7.31 -5.16 -8.74
N ASP A 41 7.20 -4.87 -10.05
CA ASP A 41 8.28 -4.28 -10.84
C ASP A 41 8.76 -2.93 -10.26
N ILE A 42 7.81 -2.10 -9.80
CA ILE A 42 8.10 -0.82 -9.13
C ILE A 42 8.79 -1.08 -7.80
N TRP A 43 8.30 -2.03 -7.01
CA TRP A 43 8.87 -2.30 -5.69
C TRP A 43 10.25 -2.97 -5.75
N ASP A 44 10.49 -3.85 -6.71
CA ASP A 44 11.81 -4.45 -6.95
C ASP A 44 12.84 -3.39 -7.38
N LYS A 45 12.40 -2.34 -8.09
CA LYS A 45 13.26 -1.20 -8.48
C LYS A 45 13.65 -0.33 -7.28
N HIS A 46 12.72 -0.09 -6.35
CA HIS A 46 12.88 0.95 -5.32
C HIS A 46 13.04 0.44 -3.89
N GLY A 47 12.76 -0.83 -3.62
CA GLY A 47 12.63 -1.36 -2.27
C GLY A 47 13.28 -2.71 -2.08
N SER A 48 12.87 -3.39 -1.01
CA SER A 48 13.42 -4.68 -0.60
C SER A 48 12.84 -5.89 -1.35
N GLY A 49 11.77 -5.70 -2.15
CA GLY A 49 10.95 -6.78 -2.69
C GLY A 49 10.00 -7.44 -1.69
N MET A 50 10.11 -7.13 -0.38
CA MET A 50 9.24 -7.71 0.66
C MET A 50 7.94 -6.92 0.81
N THR A 51 6.84 -7.63 1.05
CA THR A 51 5.51 -7.03 1.18
C THR A 51 4.67 -7.68 2.29
N ASN A 52 3.64 -6.96 2.74
CA ASN A 52 2.47 -7.59 3.36
C ASN A 52 1.24 -7.35 2.48
N PHE A 53 0.50 -8.42 2.22
CA PHE A 53 -0.77 -8.43 1.51
C PHE A 53 -1.84 -8.95 2.48
N HIS A 54 -2.39 -8.10 3.35
CA HIS A 54 -2.31 -6.63 3.43
C HIS A 54 -1.95 -6.18 4.85
N GLY A 55 -1.78 -4.87 5.06
CA GLY A 55 -1.81 -4.30 6.40
C GLY A 55 -3.21 -4.44 7.00
N SER A 56 -3.34 -4.51 8.34
CA SER A 56 -4.62 -4.75 9.00
C SER A 56 -5.71 -3.73 8.70
N THR A 57 -5.35 -2.49 8.33
CA THR A 57 -6.31 -1.48 7.88
C THR A 57 -6.81 -1.75 6.45
N GLY A 58 -5.96 -2.31 5.59
CA GLY A 58 -6.28 -2.68 4.20
C GLY A 58 -5.18 -2.36 3.20
N ASP A 59 -4.25 -1.45 3.53
CA ASP A 59 -3.17 -1.00 2.64
C ASP A 59 -2.31 -2.15 2.13
N ILE A 60 -1.82 -2.03 0.89
CA ILE A 60 -0.67 -2.82 0.45
C ILE A 60 0.57 -2.28 1.16
N ILE A 61 1.37 -3.16 1.75
CA ILE A 61 2.55 -2.77 2.52
C ILE A 61 3.80 -3.09 1.71
N LEU A 62 4.50 -2.06 1.28
CA LEU A 62 5.83 -2.16 0.68
C LEU A 62 6.87 -2.03 1.81
N LEU A 63 7.50 -3.14 2.18
CA LEU A 63 8.21 -3.28 3.44
C LEU A 63 9.72 -3.10 3.29
N GLY A 64 10.19 -1.88 3.49
CA GLY A 64 11.62 -1.58 3.58
C GLY A 64 12.17 -0.94 2.32
N THR A 65 12.48 0.35 2.45
CA THR A 65 13.25 1.12 1.49
C THR A 65 14.03 2.23 2.22
N LYS A 66 14.88 2.94 1.48
CA LYS A 66 15.67 4.08 1.97
C LYS A 66 14.95 5.40 1.73
N THR A 67 15.38 6.46 2.42
CA THR A 67 14.78 7.79 2.30
C THR A 67 14.84 8.31 0.87
N GLU A 68 15.97 8.14 0.18
CA GLU A 68 16.17 8.63 -1.20
C GLU A 68 15.22 8.00 -2.22
N ASN A 69 14.67 6.82 -1.93
CA ASN A 69 13.78 6.09 -2.84
C ASN A 69 12.30 6.43 -2.62
N LEU A 70 11.94 7.17 -1.57
CA LEU A 70 10.54 7.43 -1.23
C LEU A 70 9.81 8.21 -2.33
N GLN A 71 10.38 9.33 -2.78
CA GLN A 71 9.76 10.15 -3.82
C GLN A 71 9.78 9.44 -5.19
N PRO A 72 10.91 8.87 -5.68
CA PRO A 72 10.91 8.14 -6.94
C PRO A 72 9.96 6.93 -6.98
N CYS A 73 9.81 6.23 -5.85
CA CYS A 73 8.84 5.14 -5.74
C CYS A 73 7.41 5.66 -5.82
N PHE A 74 7.09 6.76 -5.13
CA PHE A 74 5.78 7.39 -5.21
C PHE A 74 5.44 7.86 -6.62
N ASP A 75 6.38 8.48 -7.32
CA ASP A 75 6.17 8.95 -8.70
C ASP A 75 5.82 7.77 -9.62
N ASP A 76 6.60 6.68 -9.58
CA ASP A 76 6.34 5.47 -10.37
C ASP A 76 5.02 4.77 -9.99
N LEU A 77 4.64 4.79 -8.71
CA LEU A 77 3.35 4.27 -8.22
C LEU A 77 2.18 5.11 -8.76
N SER A 78 2.30 6.43 -8.68
CA SER A 78 1.31 7.40 -9.18
C SER A 78 1.10 7.24 -10.68
N ASP A 79 2.19 7.15 -11.46
CA ASP A 79 2.15 6.87 -12.90
C ASP A 79 1.48 5.52 -13.22
N ALA A 80 1.57 4.54 -12.31
CA ALA A 80 0.89 3.25 -12.42
C ALA A 80 -0.57 3.27 -11.93
N GLY A 81 -1.05 4.41 -11.44
CA GLY A 81 -2.41 4.62 -10.94
C GLY A 81 -2.65 4.14 -9.50
N PHE A 82 -1.59 4.07 -8.69
CA PHE A 82 -1.68 3.84 -7.25
C PHE A 82 -1.41 5.15 -6.50
N ASP A 83 -2.06 5.32 -5.35
CA ASP A 83 -1.75 6.42 -4.42
C ASP A 83 -1.32 5.85 -3.06
N LEU A 84 -0.77 6.69 -2.19
CA LEU A 84 -0.39 6.31 -0.84
C LEU A 84 -1.60 6.13 0.06
N GLY A 85 -1.47 5.19 0.99
CA GLY A 85 -2.40 4.98 2.08
C GLY A 85 -2.14 5.90 3.28
N GLY A 86 -3.10 5.93 4.22
CA GLY A 86 -3.07 6.82 5.38
C GLY A 86 -2.17 6.37 6.54
N SER A 87 -1.58 7.33 7.24
CA SER A 87 -0.85 7.14 8.52
C SER A 87 -0.85 8.42 9.37
N GLY A 88 -0.51 8.32 10.67
CA GLY A 88 -0.48 9.49 11.57
C GLY A 88 -1.87 9.94 12.02
N SER A 89 -1.99 11.18 12.51
CA SER A 89 -3.26 11.75 13.01
C SER A 89 -4.12 12.30 11.86
N ALA A 90 -4.54 11.40 10.97
CA ALA A 90 -5.36 11.69 9.79
C ALA A 90 -6.39 10.57 9.57
N LEU A 91 -7.33 10.78 8.65
CA LEU A 91 -8.17 9.70 8.14
C LEU A 91 -7.25 8.60 7.57
N ARG A 92 -7.50 7.37 7.99
CA ARG A 92 -6.77 6.20 7.49
C ARG A 92 -7.52 5.62 6.31
N THR A 93 -6.83 4.81 5.52
CA THR A 93 -7.38 4.11 4.37
C THR A 93 -8.66 3.37 4.78
N PRO A 94 -9.83 3.75 4.25
CA PRO A 94 -11.07 3.02 4.52
C PRO A 94 -11.03 1.64 3.83
N SER A 95 -11.72 0.65 4.40
CA SER A 95 -11.84 -0.68 3.79
C SER A 95 -13.28 -1.20 3.91
N ALA A 96 -13.65 -2.10 3.00
CA ALA A 96 -14.97 -2.74 2.97
C ALA A 96 -14.84 -4.25 2.88
N CYS A 97 -15.91 -4.95 3.29
CA CYS A 97 -16.08 -6.35 2.93
C CYS A 97 -16.31 -6.50 1.41
N VAL A 98 -16.44 -7.73 0.94
CA VAL A 98 -16.64 -8.03 -0.51
C VAL A 98 -17.93 -7.42 -1.09
N GLY A 99 -18.90 -7.06 -0.24
CA GLY A 99 -20.11 -6.36 -0.66
C GLY A 99 -20.92 -7.10 -1.73
N PRO A 100 -21.63 -6.37 -2.62
CA PRO A 100 -22.47 -6.96 -3.65
C PRO A 100 -21.68 -7.68 -4.74
N ALA A 101 -20.33 -7.55 -4.79
CA ALA A 101 -19.52 -8.26 -5.77
C ALA A 101 -19.61 -9.79 -5.63
N ARG A 102 -19.86 -10.30 -4.41
CA ARG A 102 -19.98 -11.75 -4.19
C ARG A 102 -20.80 -12.17 -2.96
N CYS A 103 -21.54 -11.26 -2.32
CA CYS A 103 -22.36 -11.58 -1.16
C CYS A 103 -23.81 -11.17 -1.41
N GLU A 104 -24.72 -12.15 -1.39
CA GLU A 104 -26.16 -11.98 -1.53
C GLU A 104 -26.83 -11.33 -0.31
N TRP A 105 -26.08 -11.14 0.79
CA TRP A 105 -26.53 -10.44 2.00
C TRP A 105 -26.06 -8.98 2.07
N ALA A 106 -25.42 -8.47 1.01
CA ALA A 106 -25.05 -7.07 0.95
C ALA A 106 -26.31 -6.19 0.88
N CYS A 107 -26.53 -5.37 1.91
CA CYS A 107 -27.69 -4.46 1.97
C CYS A 107 -27.49 -3.13 1.22
N PHE A 108 -26.25 -2.82 0.82
CA PHE A 108 -25.88 -1.67 0.00
C PHE A 108 -24.53 -1.93 -0.69
N ASP A 109 -24.13 -1.06 -1.62
CA ASP A 109 -22.84 -1.16 -2.29
C ASP A 109 -21.70 -0.65 -1.40
N THR A 110 -21.15 -1.53 -0.58
CA THR A 110 -20.00 -1.22 0.27
C THR A 110 -18.76 -0.89 -0.52
N LEU A 111 -18.63 -1.41 -1.75
CA LEU A 111 -17.42 -1.20 -2.56
C LEU A 111 -17.41 0.20 -3.16
N ASP A 112 -18.55 0.61 -3.73
CA ASP A 112 -18.76 1.94 -4.28
C ASP A 112 -18.67 3.02 -3.19
N PHE A 113 -19.35 2.81 -2.05
CA PHE A 113 -19.31 3.76 -0.92
C PHE A 113 -17.88 4.02 -0.41
N ILE A 114 -17.08 2.98 -0.21
CA ILE A 114 -15.70 3.15 0.26
C ILE A 114 -14.82 3.79 -0.80
N ASN A 115 -15.01 3.45 -2.09
CA ASN A 115 -14.29 4.12 -3.17
C ASN A 115 -14.62 5.62 -3.23
N ASP A 116 -15.90 6.00 -3.13
CA ASP A 116 -16.36 7.39 -3.13
C ASP A 116 -15.75 8.18 -1.97
N VAL A 117 -15.89 7.69 -0.73
CA VAL A 117 -15.36 8.33 0.49
C VAL A 117 -13.83 8.46 0.47
N THR A 118 -13.14 7.58 -0.26
CA THR A 118 -11.67 7.65 -0.39
C THR A 118 -11.23 8.72 -1.39
N GLN A 119 -12.06 9.07 -2.37
CA GLN A 119 -11.75 10.07 -3.41
C GLN A 119 -12.31 11.46 -3.13
N THR A 120 -13.16 11.62 -2.10
CA THR A 120 -13.71 12.92 -1.69
C THR A 120 -12.76 13.69 -0.79
#